data_AF-A0A925FCV1-F1
#
_entry.id   AF-A0A925FCV1-F1
#
_cell.length_a   1.000
_cell.length_b   1.000
_cell.length_c   1.000
_cell.angle_alpha   90.00
_cell.angle_beta   90.00
_cell.angle_gamma   90.00
#
_symmetry.space_group_name_H-M   'P 1'
#
loop_
_entity.id
_entity.type
_entity.pdbx_description
1 polymer ?
#
loop_
_entity_poly.entity_id
_entity_poly.type
_entity_poly.pdbx_seq_one_letter_code
_entity_poly.pdbx_strand_id
1 'polypeptide(L)'
;MTPGLAMMLVGVLVVPAVLLWGGHKLRRRSPAWRGTFWGAVVGHLVAIVVGSVAAMMPAAEWSDGDTWRGLAGFWSFTLAPLGGAAIGWMSRRNT
;
A
#
# COMPACT_ATOMS: atom_id res chain seq x y z
N MET A 1 1.73 -4.37 -21.33
CA MET A 1 1.86 -3.62 -20.05
C MET A 1 2.85 -4.37 -19.18
N THR A 2 3.85 -3.71 -18.59
CA THR A 2 4.80 -4.42 -17.71
C THR A 2 4.13 -4.81 -16.39
N PRO A 3 4.53 -5.91 -15.74
CA PRO A 3 3.94 -6.34 -14.47
C PRO A 3 3.99 -5.26 -13.37
N GLY A 4 5.07 -4.48 -13.32
CA GLY A 4 5.19 -3.36 -12.39
C GLY A 4 4.12 -2.29 -12.63
N LEU A 5 3.94 -1.87 -13.88
CA LEU A 5 2.93 -0.86 -14.21
C LEU A 5 1.51 -1.34 -13.88
N ALA A 6 1.22 -2.64 -14.07
CA ALA A 6 -0.03 -3.26 -13.62
C ALA A 6 -0.24 -3.12 -12.11
N MET A 7 0.77 -3.48 -11.33
CA MET A 7 0.69 -3.47 -9.87
C MET A 7 0.62 -2.06 -9.31
N MET A 8 1.25 -1.08 -9.95
CA MET A 8 1.09 0.32 -9.60
C MET A 8 -0.35 0.79 -9.83
N LEU A 9 -0.94 0.47 -10.98
CA LEU A 9 -2.34 0.84 -11.27
C LEU A 9 -3.30 0.19 -10.28
N VAL A 10 -3.10 -1.09 -9.96
CA VAL A 10 -3.86 -1.78 -8.92
C VAL A 10 -3.66 -1.10 -7.56
N GLY A 11 -2.41 -0.83 -7.19
CA GLY A 11 -2.05 -0.17 -5.95
C GLY A 11 -2.69 1.21 -5.80
N VAL A 12 -2.69 2.03 -6.86
CA VAL A 12 -3.17 3.42 -6.81
C VAL A 12 -4.68 3.52 -6.96
N LEU A 13 -5.34 2.61 -7.70
CA LEU A 13 -6.78 2.70 -7.96
C LEU A 13 -7.60 1.70 -7.14
N VAL A 14 -7.19 0.43 -7.14
CA VAL A 14 -7.96 -0.65 -6.53
C VAL A 14 -7.81 -0.63 -5.01
N VAL A 15 -6.59 -0.43 -4.48
CA VAL A 15 -6.39 -0.41 -3.02
C VAL A 15 -7.19 0.69 -2.34
N PRO A 16 -7.18 1.97 -2.78
CA PRO A 16 -8.03 3.00 -2.20
C PRO A 16 -9.53 2.69 -2.31
N ALA A 17 -9.98 2.15 -3.44
CA ALA A 17 -11.39 1.77 -3.60
C ALA A 17 -11.81 0.69 -2.59
N VAL A 18 -10.95 -0.33 -2.38
CA VAL A 18 -11.17 -1.37 -1.37
C VAL A 18 -11.14 -0.79 0.05
N LEU A 19 -10.23 0.14 0.34
CA LEU A 19 -10.16 0.82 1.63
C LEU A 19 -11.40 1.70 1.89
N LEU A 20 -11.88 2.44 0.90
CA LEU A 20 -13.12 3.23 1.02
C LEU A 20 -14.31 2.34 1.31
N TRP A 21 -14.45 1.25 0.56
CA TRP A 21 -15.49 0.24 0.77
C TRP A 21 -15.38 -0.43 2.15
N GLY A 22 -14.16 -0.78 2.56
CA GLY A 22 -13.86 -1.37 3.87
C GLY A 22 -14.20 -0.42 5.02
N GLY A 23 -13.90 0.87 4.87
CA GLY A 23 -14.19 1.92 5.84
C GLY A 23 -15.69 2.06 6.11
N HIS A 24 -16.52 1.97 5.06
CA HIS A 24 -17.98 2.00 5.22
C HIS A 24 -18.49 0.84 6.09
N LYS A 25 -17.87 -0.34 5.99
CA LYS A 25 -18.26 -1.55 6.73
C LYS A 25 -17.68 -1.63 8.15
N LEU A 26 -16.85 -0.66 8.56
CA LEU A 26 -16.04 -0.77 9.77
C LEU A 26 -16.80 -0.49 11.08
N ARG A 27 -17.95 0.21 11.03
CA ARG A 27 -18.66 0.74 12.21
C ARG A 27 -18.93 -0.29 13.32
N ARG A 28 -19.27 -1.54 12.96
CA ARG A 28 -19.61 -2.61 13.94
C ARG A 28 -18.59 -3.76 14.01
N ARG A 29 -17.37 -3.56 13.50
CA ARG A 29 -16.33 -4.61 13.48
C ARG A 29 -15.51 -4.63 14.77
N SER A 30 -14.93 -5.80 15.07
CA SER A 30 -14.10 -6.02 16.27
C SER A 30 -12.83 -5.16 16.28
N PRO A 31 -12.18 -4.97 17.44
CA PRO A 31 -10.94 -4.20 17.55
C PRO A 31 -9.83 -4.69 16.62
N ALA A 32 -9.69 -6.01 16.43
CA ALA A 32 -8.74 -6.60 15.50
C ALA A 32 -8.98 -6.13 14.06
N TRP A 33 -10.23 -6.17 13.58
CA TRP A 33 -10.59 -5.69 12.24
C TRP A 33 -10.35 -4.19 12.06
N ARG A 34 -10.60 -3.39 13.10
CA ARG A 34 -10.27 -1.95 13.10
C ARG A 34 -8.77 -1.72 13.02
N GLY A 35 -7.98 -2.51 13.75
CA GLY A 35 -6.52 -2.52 13.67
C GLY A 35 -6.01 -2.85 12.27
N THR A 36 -6.50 -3.93 11.68
CA THR A 36 -6.18 -4.32 10.29
C THR A 36 -6.49 -3.20 9.30
N PHE A 37 -7.68 -2.61 9.39
CA PHE A 37 -8.09 -1.53 8.49
C PHE A 37 -7.17 -0.31 8.59
N TRP A 38 -6.97 0.20 9.80
CA TRP A 38 -6.14 1.40 10.00
C TRP A 38 -4.68 1.13 9.69
N GLY A 39 -4.17 -0.07 9.99
CA GLY A 39 -2.86 -0.50 9.57
C GLY A 39 -2.70 -0.47 8.04
N ALA A 40 -3.70 -0.96 7.30
CA ALA A 40 -3.69 -0.91 5.84
C ALA A 40 -3.69 0.52 5.30
N VAL A 41 -4.51 1.41 5.89
CA VAL A 41 -4.54 2.85 5.55
C VAL A 41 -3.17 3.49 5.76
N VAL A 42 -2.55 3.30 6.93
CA VAL A 42 -1.22 3.84 7.23
C VAL A 42 -0.18 3.29 6.26
N GLY A 43 -0.17 1.98 6.01
CA GLY A 43 0.74 1.36 5.05
C GLY A 43 0.59 1.94 3.64
N HIS A 44 -0.64 2.19 3.18
CA HIS A 44 -0.88 2.81 1.89
C HIS A 44 -0.42 4.28 1.83
N LEU A 45 -0.62 5.06 2.90
CA LEU A 45 -0.11 6.43 2.99
C LEU A 45 1.43 6.49 2.93
N VAL A 46 2.11 5.57 3.62
CA VAL A 46 3.57 5.44 3.53
C VAL A 46 4.00 5.12 2.10
N ALA A 47 3.29 4.22 1.40
CA ALA A 47 3.57 3.93 -0.01
C ALA A 47 3.41 5.15 -0.91
N ILE A 48 2.42 6.02 -0.67
CA ILE A 48 2.26 7.27 -1.42
C ILE A 48 3.49 8.16 -1.26
N VAL A 49 4.03 8.30 -0.05
CA VAL A 49 5.25 9.09 0.19
C VAL A 49 6.44 8.47 -0.54
N VAL A 50 6.66 7.17 -0.39
CA VAL A 50 7.76 6.44 -1.05
C VAL A 50 7.67 6.53 -2.57
N GLY A 51 6.48 6.30 -3.13
CA GLY A 51 6.22 6.38 -4.56
C GLY A 51 6.38 7.80 -5.10
N SER A 52 5.98 8.81 -4.34
CA SER A 52 6.20 10.22 -4.70
C SER A 52 7.68 10.57 -4.75
N VAL A 53 8.46 10.15 -3.75
CA VAL A 53 9.91 10.36 -3.74
C VAL A 53 10.58 9.65 -4.92
N ALA A 54 10.18 8.41 -5.22
CA ALA A 54 10.68 7.71 -6.40
C ALA A 54 10.31 8.47 -7.68
N ALA A 55 9.08 8.95 -7.82
CA ALA A 55 8.64 9.68 -9.01
C ALA A 55 9.37 11.02 -9.26
N MET A 56 10.03 11.58 -8.24
CA MET A 56 10.87 12.77 -8.39
C MET A 56 12.23 12.48 -9.02
N MET A 57 12.67 11.22 -9.10
CA MET A 57 13.93 10.87 -9.74
C MET A 57 13.83 10.97 -11.26
N PRO A 58 14.76 11.67 -11.94
CA PRO A 58 14.75 11.82 -13.39
C PRO A 58 14.70 10.50 -14.14
N ALA A 59 13.88 10.41 -15.20
CA ALA A 59 13.74 9.22 -16.03
C ALA A 59 15.09 8.66 -16.54
N ALA A 60 16.05 9.55 -16.82
CA ALA A 60 17.38 9.19 -17.31
C ALA A 60 18.28 8.50 -16.26
N GLU A 61 17.98 8.66 -14.98
CA GLU A 61 18.71 7.99 -13.89
C GLU A 61 18.19 6.58 -13.59
N TRP A 62 17.10 6.17 -14.24
CA TRP A 62 16.50 4.86 -14.06
C TRP A 62 17.02 3.85 -15.10
N SER A 63 17.72 2.82 -14.65
CA SER A 63 18.04 1.65 -15.46
C SER A 63 16.88 0.64 -15.42
N ASP A 64 16.73 -0.16 -16.48
CA ASP A 64 15.75 -1.25 -16.49
C ASP A 64 16.10 -2.40 -15.51
N GLY A 65 17.34 -2.42 -15.01
CA GLY A 65 17.80 -3.34 -13.98
C GLY A 65 17.55 -2.85 -12.55
N ASP A 66 17.04 -1.63 -12.35
CA ASP A 66 16.90 -1.04 -11.02
C ASP A 66 15.73 -1.66 -10.26
N THR A 67 16.02 -2.70 -9.48
CA THR A 67 15.06 -3.40 -8.62
C THR A 67 14.34 -2.45 -7.66
N TRP A 68 15.03 -1.38 -7.23
CA TRP A 68 14.46 -0.34 -6.39
C TRP A 68 13.33 0.43 -7.09
N ARG A 69 13.41 0.67 -8.41
CA ARG A 69 12.32 1.24 -9.22
C ARG A 69 11.07 0.38 -9.14
N GLY A 70 11.29 -0.91 -9.40
CA GLY A 70 10.31 -1.98 -9.26
C GLY A 70 9.58 -1.88 -7.93
N LEU A 71 10.35 -2.00 -6.86
CA LEU A 71 9.80 -2.13 -5.52
C LEU A 71 9.15 -0.85 -5.01
N ALA A 72 9.88 0.27 -5.06
CA ALA A 72 9.45 1.55 -4.47
C ALA A 72 8.39 2.26 -5.32
N GLY A 73 8.55 2.26 -6.65
CA GLY A 73 7.66 2.95 -7.59
C GLY A 73 6.42 2.17 -7.98
N PHE A 74 6.48 0.82 -8.00
CA PHE A 74 5.37 0.01 -8.51
C PHE A 74 4.72 -0.88 -7.46
N TRP A 75 5.50 -1.63 -6.68
CA TRP A 75 4.95 -2.65 -5.77
C TRP A 75 4.55 -2.11 -4.40
N SER A 76 5.17 -1.02 -3.93
CA SER A 76 4.95 -0.41 -2.62
C SER A 76 3.46 -0.13 -2.34
N PHE A 77 2.74 0.41 -3.33
CA PHE A 77 1.32 0.75 -3.25
C PHE A 77 0.42 -0.45 -2.94
N THR A 78 0.86 -1.67 -3.30
CA THR A 78 0.15 -2.91 -3.03
C THR A 78 0.66 -3.61 -1.78
N LEU A 79 1.99 -3.69 -1.60
CA LEU A 79 2.59 -4.47 -0.51
C LEU A 79 2.53 -3.76 0.85
N ALA A 80 2.77 -2.46 0.90
CA ALA A 80 2.77 -1.71 2.16
C ALA A 80 1.40 -1.72 2.88
N PRO A 81 0.24 -1.56 2.20
CA PRO A 81 -1.05 -1.74 2.86
C PRO A 81 -1.25 -3.14 3.42
N LEU A 82 -0.79 -4.20 2.72
CA LEU A 82 -0.88 -5.57 3.24
C LEU A 82 -0.01 -5.77 4.49
N GLY A 83 1.22 -5.24 4.46
CA GLY A 83 2.11 -5.26 5.63
C GLY A 83 1.52 -4.49 6.81
N GLY A 84 1.00 -3.29 6.56
CA GLY A 84 0.32 -2.48 7.57
C GLY A 84 -0.91 -3.19 8.15
N ALA A 85 -1.70 -3.84 7.30
CA ALA A 85 -2.85 -4.64 7.73
C ALA A 85 -2.45 -5.79 8.66
N ALA A 86 -1.38 -6.50 8.33
CA ALA A 86 -0.86 -7.60 9.15
C ALA A 86 -0.36 -7.08 10.51
N ILE A 87 0.42 -6.00 10.54
CA ILE A 87 0.89 -5.36 11.79
C ILE A 87 -0.28 -4.89 12.65
N GLY A 88 -1.26 -4.23 12.04
CA GLY A 88 -2.47 -3.74 12.71
C GLY A 88 -3.33 -4.86 13.29
N TRP A 89 -3.39 -6.01 12.61
CA TRP A 89 -4.06 -7.20 13.14
C TRP A 89 -3.33 -7.80 14.34
N MET A 90 -2.01 -8.02 14.21
CA MET A 90 -1.19 -8.64 15.27
C MET A 90 -1.19 -7.81 16.55
N SER A 91 -1.08 -6.48 16.44
CA SER A 91 -1.08 -5.57 17.60
C SER A 91 -2.40 -5.56 18.39
N ARG A 92 -3.52 -5.93 17.75
CA ARG A 92 -4.86 -5.94 18.36
C ARG A 92 -5.39 -7.34 18.66
N ARG A 93 -4.63 -8.39 18.34
CA ARG A 93 -4.98 -9.79 18.64
C ARG A 93 -4.58 -10.19 20.07
N ASN A 94 -3.55 -9.54 20.62
CA ASN A 94 -2.97 -9.86 21.93
C ASN A 94 -3.46 -8.93 23.06
N THR A 95 -4.45 -8.08 22.78
CA THR A 95 -5.13 -7.20 23.74
C THR A 95 -6.60 -7.55 23.80
#